data_AF-A0A835PGU0-F1
#
_entry.id   AF-A0A835PGU0-F1
#
_cell.length_a   1.000
_cell.length_b   1.000
_cell.length_c   1.000
_cell.angle_alpha   90.00
_cell.angle_beta   90.00
_cell.angle_gamma   90.00
#
_symmetry.space_group_name_H-M   'P 1'
#
loop_
_entity.id
_entity.type
_entity.pdbx_description
1 polymer ?
#
loop_
_entity_poly.entity_id
_entity_poly.type
_entity_poly.pdbx_seq_one_letter_code
_entity_poly.pdbx_strand_id
1 'polypeptide(L)'
;MGKQQGECEYESLRKTRISENKTRMASLGLDRHADAFLSLISSKSPIKKSTIRKAEVKVLGAPRRSNRLKGKPAYVERPMSDSSRKASIGKTIPAWRKLGLESRGGGARGSFYDQVLGICCHFCRQKKLCAEEDCKRCNTGDMNEPCTGKTECTACYSSNGILCRACLKIRYGEDLEVVRKMKDWMCPHCIEEKGIRPYWICNSSLCLRRKKMSPTGIAIYHAREEGFESVAHLLMDQLKKPKHRLSWHERRA
;
A
#
# COMPACT_ATOMS: atom_id res chain seq x y z
N MET A 1 50.08 2.64 -16.76
CA MET A 1 49.83 3.99 -16.22
C MET A 1 48.50 3.97 -15.46
N GLY A 2 48.54 3.71 -14.15
CA GLY A 2 47.34 3.55 -13.32
C GLY A 2 46.68 4.89 -13.00
N LYS A 3 45.37 5.01 -13.25
CA LYS A 3 44.57 6.18 -12.83
C LYS A 3 44.33 6.09 -11.32
N GLN A 4 44.96 6.99 -10.57
CA GLN A 4 44.62 7.23 -9.16
C GLN A 4 43.16 7.69 -9.10
N GLN A 5 42.29 6.88 -8.50
CA GLN A 5 40.92 7.25 -8.16
C GLN A 5 40.99 8.17 -6.94
N GLY A 6 41.03 9.48 -7.17
CA GLY A 6 40.79 10.46 -6.11
C GLY A 6 39.36 10.28 -5.57
N GLU A 7 39.22 10.16 -4.26
CA GLU A 7 37.90 10.08 -3.61
C GLU A 7 37.08 11.32 -3.98
N CYS A 8 35.91 11.11 -4.58
CA CYS A 8 34.98 12.18 -4.94
C CYS A 8 34.63 13.01 -3.69
N GLU A 9 34.64 14.35 -3.81
CA GLU A 9 34.30 15.31 -2.75
C GLU A 9 33.00 14.95 -2.01
N TYR A 10 32.03 14.36 -2.73
CA TYR A 10 30.79 13.84 -2.17
C TYR A 10 31.00 12.70 -1.16
N GLU A 11 31.89 11.76 -1.45
CA GLU A 11 32.20 10.64 -0.54
C GLU A 11 32.88 11.14 0.73
N SER A 12 33.74 12.15 0.62
CA SER A 12 34.37 12.82 1.75
C SER A 12 33.30 13.48 2.65
N LEU A 13 32.40 14.29 2.08
CA LEU A 13 31.29 14.91 2.80
C LEU A 13 30.32 13.89 3.40
N ARG A 14 30.12 12.74 2.74
CA ARG A 14 29.30 11.65 3.26
C ARG A 14 29.95 10.99 4.47
N LYS A 15 31.25 10.68 4.41
CA LYS A 15 32.01 10.10 5.53
C LYS A 15 32.00 11.04 6.74
N THR A 16 32.23 12.34 6.54
CA THR A 16 32.19 13.35 7.61
C THR A 16 30.82 13.43 8.30
N ARG A 17 29.73 13.45 7.53
CA ARG A 17 28.37 13.43 8.09
C ARG A 17 28.06 12.14 8.85
N ILE A 18 28.56 11.00 8.36
CA ILE A 18 28.40 9.71 9.06
C ILE A 18 29.16 9.74 10.40
N SER A 19 30.38 10.27 10.44
CA SER A 19 31.14 10.37 11.70
C SER A 19 30.50 11.34 12.69
N GLU A 20 30.01 12.49 12.23
CA GLU A 20 29.31 13.46 13.09
C GLU A 20 28.01 12.87 13.67
N ASN A 21 27.24 12.15 12.85
CA ASN A 21 26.04 11.47 13.35
C ASN A 21 26.40 10.36 14.36
N LYS A 22 27.51 9.64 14.15
CA LYS A 22 28.00 8.63 15.12
C LYS A 22 28.39 9.27 16.45
N THR A 23 29.12 10.37 16.45
CA THR A 23 29.50 11.08 17.69
C THR A 23 28.27 11.64 18.40
N ARG A 24 27.28 12.15 17.66
CA ARG A 24 26.00 12.59 18.21
C ARG A 24 25.18 11.45 18.82
N MET A 25 25.19 10.27 18.20
CA MET A 25 24.52 9.08 18.76
C MET A 25 25.21 8.60 20.05
N ALA A 26 26.54 8.66 20.11
CA ALA A 26 27.32 8.31 21.29
C ALA A 26 27.13 9.32 22.44
N SER A 27 27.12 10.64 22.15
CA SER A 27 26.91 11.67 23.19
C SER A 27 25.51 11.60 23.80
N LEU A 28 24.53 11.09 23.06
CA LEU A 28 23.17 10.84 23.53
C LEU A 28 22.99 9.44 24.17
N GLY A 29 24.04 8.61 24.21
CA GLY A 29 24.00 7.24 24.76
C GLY A 29 23.10 6.27 23.99
N LEU A 30 22.85 6.54 22.70
CA LEU A 30 21.93 5.77 21.85
C LEU A 30 22.60 4.63 21.08
N ASP A 31 23.93 4.57 21.09
CA ASP A 31 24.78 3.53 20.52
C ASP A 31 24.50 2.16 21.14
N ARG A 32 24.39 2.08 22.47
CA ARG A 32 24.15 0.82 23.20
C ARG A 32 22.80 0.17 22.87
N HIS A 33 21.80 0.98 22.53
CA HIS A 33 20.47 0.50 22.16
C HIS A 33 20.44 -0.12 20.77
N ALA A 34 21.25 0.38 19.83
CA ALA A 34 21.33 -0.16 18.48
C ALA A 34 21.98 -1.55 18.47
N ASP A 35 23.09 -1.72 19.18
CA ASP A 35 23.80 -3.00 19.26
C ASP A 35 23.00 -4.06 20.03
N ALA A 36 22.28 -3.66 21.09
CA ALA A 36 21.36 -4.55 21.79
C ALA A 36 20.21 -5.02 20.87
N PHE A 37 19.68 -4.13 20.02
CA PHE A 37 18.65 -4.49 19.04
C PHE A 37 19.18 -5.44 17.96
N LEU A 38 20.37 -5.16 17.43
CA LEU A 38 21.02 -6.02 16.43
C LEU A 38 21.39 -7.39 17.02
N SER A 39 21.79 -7.43 18.29
CA SER A 39 22.06 -8.68 19.02
C SER A 39 20.79 -9.50 19.27
N LEU A 40 19.66 -8.84 19.52
CA LEU A 40 18.34 -9.50 19.63
C LEU A 40 17.87 -10.10 18.30
N ILE A 41 18.20 -9.44 17.18
CA ILE A 41 17.85 -9.92 15.84
C ILE A 41 18.80 -11.04 15.39
N SER A 42 20.07 -10.98 15.80
CA SER A 42 21.12 -11.94 15.41
C SER A 42 21.09 -13.23 16.24
N SER A 43 20.61 -13.18 17.49
CA SER A 43 20.42 -14.38 18.31
C SER A 43 19.26 -15.22 17.79
N LYS A 44 19.59 -16.23 16.98
CA LYS A 44 18.68 -17.34 16.63
C LYS A 44 18.29 -18.07 17.92
N SER A 45 17.17 -17.68 18.53
CA SER A 45 16.56 -18.49 19.59
C SER A 45 16.01 -19.79 18.97
N PRO A 46 16.32 -20.98 19.51
CA PRO A 46 15.82 -22.24 18.99
C PRO A 46 14.30 -22.32 19.17
N ILE A 47 13.59 -22.62 18.07
CA ILE A 47 12.15 -22.87 18.07
C ILE A 47 11.89 -24.13 18.92
N LYS A 48 11.47 -23.96 20.18
CA LYS A 48 10.86 -25.06 20.93
C LYS A 48 9.49 -25.34 20.31
N LYS A 49 9.33 -26.53 19.71
CA LYS A 49 8.03 -27.04 19.27
C LYS A 49 7.13 -27.14 20.50
N SER A 50 6.20 -26.21 20.68
CA SER A 50 5.14 -26.38 21.67
C SER A 50 4.05 -27.28 21.07
N THR A 51 3.73 -28.34 21.80
CA THR A 51 2.62 -29.25 21.54
C THR A 51 1.31 -28.46 21.54
N ILE A 52 0.55 -28.58 20.45
CA ILE A 52 -0.79 -28.00 20.32
C ILE A 52 -1.70 -28.73 21.32
N ARG A 53 -2.00 -28.10 22.45
CA ARG A 53 -3.20 -28.44 23.22
C ARG A 53 -4.34 -27.63 22.61
N LYS A 54 -5.35 -28.31 22.07
CA LYS A 54 -6.60 -27.70 21.61
C LYS A 54 -7.28 -27.07 22.83
N ALA A 55 -7.28 -25.75 22.91
CA ALA A 55 -8.15 -25.01 23.81
C ALA A 55 -9.30 -24.41 22.99
N GLU A 56 -10.50 -24.66 23.48
CA GLU A 56 -11.79 -24.25 22.91
C GLU A 56 -11.88 -22.72 22.75
N VAL A 57 -12.24 -22.26 21.55
CA VAL A 57 -12.35 -20.83 21.24
C VAL A 57 -13.73 -20.33 21.65
N LYS A 58 -13.84 -19.66 22.80
CA LYS A 58 -14.94 -18.71 23.06
C LYS A 58 -14.61 -17.39 22.38
N VAL A 59 -15.36 -17.10 21.31
CA VAL A 59 -15.29 -15.85 20.54
C VAL A 59 -15.94 -14.73 21.35
N LEU A 60 -15.16 -13.79 21.90
CA LEU A 60 -15.60 -12.40 22.18
C LEU A 60 -14.36 -11.48 22.25
N GLY A 61 -14.17 -10.57 21.28
CA GLY A 61 -13.21 -9.46 21.44
C GLY A 61 -12.64 -8.87 20.14
N ALA A 62 -12.78 -7.55 19.97
CA ALA A 62 -12.47 -6.73 18.80
C ALA A 62 -10.96 -6.62 18.44
N PRO A 63 -10.60 -6.12 17.22
CA PRO A 63 -9.22 -6.10 16.73
C PRO A 63 -8.30 -5.16 17.51
N ARG A 64 -7.06 -5.64 17.75
CA ARG A 64 -5.96 -4.95 18.46
C ARG A 64 -5.76 -3.50 18.00
N ARG A 65 -6.12 -2.53 18.84
CA ARG A 65 -5.49 -1.18 18.88
C ARG A 65 -4.38 -1.19 19.93
N SER A 66 -3.24 -0.60 19.61
CA SER A 66 -2.05 -0.51 20.47
C SER A 66 -2.30 0.24 21.79
N ASN A 67 -1.71 -0.25 22.89
CA ASN A 67 -1.83 0.22 24.28
C ASN A 67 -1.19 1.61 24.61
N ARG A 68 -1.14 2.57 23.68
CA ARG A 68 -0.41 3.84 23.89
C ARG A 68 -1.14 4.91 24.71
N LEU A 69 -2.25 4.58 25.36
CA LEU A 69 -2.95 5.47 26.28
C LEU A 69 -3.47 4.65 27.48
N LYS A 70 -2.59 4.37 28.44
CA LYS A 70 -3.01 4.02 29.81
C LYS A 70 -2.33 4.99 30.76
N GLY A 71 -3.13 5.85 31.36
CA GLY A 71 -2.67 6.77 32.39
C GLY A 71 -3.77 7.73 32.86
N LYS A 72 -4.44 7.34 33.95
CA LYS A 72 -5.33 8.08 34.89
C LYS A 72 -6.85 7.86 34.72
N PRO A 73 -7.54 7.45 35.81
CA PRO A 73 -8.99 7.34 35.82
C PRO A 73 -9.62 8.70 36.10
N ALA A 74 -10.54 9.14 35.25
CA ALA A 74 -11.51 10.16 35.61
C ALA A 74 -12.81 9.43 35.95
N TYR A 75 -13.14 9.39 37.23
CA TYR A 75 -14.47 9.04 37.71
C TYR A 75 -15.45 10.09 37.18
N VAL A 76 -16.45 9.67 36.40
CA VAL A 76 -17.65 10.48 36.12
C VAL A 76 -18.83 9.52 36.16
N GLU A 77 -19.70 9.75 37.14
CA GLU A 77 -21.00 9.09 37.27
C GLU A 77 -21.85 9.33 36.03
N ARG A 78 -22.64 8.32 35.68
CA ARG A 78 -23.55 8.32 34.53
C ARG A 78 -24.98 8.52 35.01
N PRO A 79 -25.66 9.62 34.67
CA PRO A 79 -27.11 9.68 34.76
C PRO A 79 -27.74 9.03 33.52
N MET A 80 -28.85 8.33 33.72
CA MET A 80 -29.71 7.78 32.68
C MET A 80 -30.66 8.84 32.08
N SER A 81 -31.06 8.56 30.83
CA SER A 81 -32.19 9.06 30.03
C SER A 81 -32.25 10.55 29.66
N ASP A 82 -32.28 10.87 28.37
CA ASP A 82 -33.56 10.99 27.65
C ASP A 82 -33.37 10.92 26.12
N SER A 83 -34.44 10.52 25.44
CA SER A 83 -34.60 10.25 24.01
C SER A 83 -34.40 11.48 23.11
N SER A 84 -34.26 11.20 21.81
CA SER A 84 -34.30 12.16 20.70
C SER A 84 -33.13 13.12 20.55
N ARG A 85 -32.02 12.66 19.94
CA ARG A 85 -31.19 13.51 19.07
C ARG A 85 -30.77 12.74 17.82
N LYS A 86 -31.34 13.16 16.69
CA LYS A 86 -30.89 12.77 15.35
C LYS A 86 -29.39 13.08 15.25
N ALA A 87 -28.56 12.07 15.01
CA ALA A 87 -27.14 12.25 14.81
C ALA A 87 -26.88 12.90 13.45
N SER A 88 -26.96 14.24 13.41
CA SER A 88 -26.30 15.02 12.36
C SER A 88 -24.80 14.77 12.50
N ILE A 89 -24.26 13.94 11.60
CA ILE A 89 -22.81 13.77 11.40
C ILE A 89 -22.27 15.16 11.02
N GLY A 90 -21.80 15.88 12.02
CA GLY A 90 -21.14 17.17 11.82
C GLY A 90 -19.99 16.96 10.86
N LYS A 91 -19.95 17.76 9.79
CA LYS A 91 -18.84 17.83 8.83
C LYS A 91 -17.58 18.25 9.60
N THR A 92 -16.88 17.29 10.19
CA THR A 92 -15.56 17.55 10.79
C THR A 92 -14.60 17.78 9.64
N ILE A 93 -14.26 19.06 9.44
CA ILE A 93 -13.25 19.47 8.48
C ILE A 93 -11.95 18.70 8.78
N PRO A 94 -11.38 17.95 7.81
CA PRO A 94 -10.14 17.21 8.01
C PRO A 94 -9.03 18.11 8.53
N ALA A 95 -8.19 17.58 9.43
CA ALA A 95 -7.13 18.35 10.09
C ALA A 95 -6.22 19.10 9.10
N TRP A 96 -5.94 18.51 7.92
CA TRP A 96 -5.13 19.16 6.88
C TRP A 96 -5.78 20.43 6.31
N ARG A 97 -7.11 20.50 6.22
CA ARG A 97 -7.85 21.71 5.84
C ARG A 97 -7.85 22.74 6.98
N LYS A 98 -7.99 22.29 8.22
CA LYS A 98 -7.99 23.18 9.40
C LYS A 98 -6.64 23.87 9.62
N LEU A 99 -5.55 23.23 9.19
CA LEU A 99 -4.18 23.75 9.28
C LEU A 99 -3.82 24.72 8.15
N GLY A 100 -4.77 25.10 7.27
CA GLY A 100 -4.48 25.98 6.14
C GLY A 100 -3.43 25.41 5.19
N LEU A 101 -3.22 24.09 5.22
CA LEU A 101 -2.35 23.41 4.27
C LEU A 101 -3.14 23.31 2.97
N GLU A 102 -3.14 24.41 2.21
CA GLU A 102 -3.59 24.39 0.83
C GLU A 102 -2.94 23.21 0.13
N SER A 103 -3.76 22.49 -0.63
CA SER A 103 -3.33 21.34 -1.41
C SER A 103 -2.07 21.75 -2.16
N ARG A 104 -0.90 21.24 -1.75
CA ARG A 104 0.33 21.41 -2.53
C ARG A 104 0.20 20.53 -3.77
N GLY A 105 -0.68 20.94 -4.68
CA GLY A 105 -0.46 20.81 -6.11
C GLY A 105 0.87 21.51 -6.39
N GLY A 106 1.93 20.72 -6.48
CA GLY A 106 3.29 21.25 -6.43
C GLY A 106 4.32 20.18 -6.09
N GLY A 107 4.70 19.39 -7.09
CA GLY A 107 6.03 18.76 -7.18
C GLY A 107 6.31 17.52 -6.33
N ALA A 108 5.58 17.24 -5.25
CA ALA A 108 5.73 15.98 -4.52
C ALA A 108 4.67 14.98 -4.97
N ARG A 109 5.09 13.85 -5.58
CA ARG A 109 4.23 12.73 -6.04
C ARG A 109 3.58 11.99 -4.85
N GLY A 110 2.85 12.69 -3.99
CA GLY A 110 2.48 12.23 -2.66
C GLY A 110 0.99 12.37 -2.40
N SER A 111 0.21 11.42 -2.91
CA SER A 111 -1.15 11.15 -2.43
C SER A 111 -1.15 11.01 -0.91
N PHE A 112 -1.89 11.86 -0.19
CA PHE A 112 -1.90 11.96 1.29
C PHE A 112 -2.76 10.85 1.91
N TYR A 113 -2.28 10.22 2.99
CA TYR A 113 -3.06 9.24 3.74
C TYR A 113 -4.17 9.93 4.54
N ASP A 114 -5.39 9.46 4.37
CA ASP A 114 -6.54 9.97 5.13
C ASP A 114 -7.44 8.80 5.50
N GLN A 115 -7.67 8.61 6.81
CA GLN A 115 -8.45 7.48 7.31
C GLN A 115 -9.95 7.63 7.05
N VAL A 116 -10.46 8.84 6.82
CA VAL A 116 -11.89 9.10 6.64
C VAL A 116 -12.19 9.20 5.15
N LEU A 117 -11.56 10.19 4.49
CA LEU A 117 -11.83 10.56 3.11
C LEU A 117 -10.98 9.79 2.09
N GLY A 118 -9.88 9.17 2.54
CA GLY A 118 -9.00 8.44 1.65
C GLY A 118 -9.71 7.28 0.97
N ILE A 119 -9.42 7.05 -0.30
CA ILE A 119 -9.98 5.92 -1.05
C ILE A 119 -8.92 4.82 -1.15
N CYS A 120 -9.32 3.60 -0.81
CA CYS A 120 -8.45 2.43 -0.83
C CYS A 120 -8.28 1.90 -2.27
N CYS A 121 -7.04 1.77 -2.74
CA CYS A 121 -6.74 1.11 -4.01
C CYS A 121 -6.77 -0.41 -3.84
N HIS A 122 -7.41 -1.14 -4.76
CA HIS A 122 -7.49 -2.60 -4.76
C HIS A 122 -6.11 -3.27 -4.69
N PHE A 123 -5.14 -2.76 -5.46
CA PHE A 123 -3.83 -3.38 -5.58
C PHE A 123 -2.91 -3.05 -4.39
N CYS A 124 -2.58 -1.76 -4.18
CA CYS A 124 -1.64 -1.36 -3.12
C CYS A 124 -2.29 -1.27 -1.73
N ARG A 125 -3.62 -1.30 -1.64
CA ARG A 125 -4.39 -1.26 -0.38
C ARG A 125 -4.11 -0.03 0.49
N GLN A 126 -3.55 1.03 -0.09
CA GLN A 126 -3.30 2.28 0.60
C GLN A 126 -4.56 3.15 0.55
N LYS A 127 -5.03 3.61 1.72
CA LYS A 127 -6.17 4.52 1.87
C LYS A 127 -5.69 5.97 1.79
N LYS A 128 -5.76 6.57 0.59
CA LYS A 128 -5.17 7.89 0.33
C LYS A 128 -6.06 8.75 -0.56
N LEU A 129 -6.01 10.06 -0.40
CA LEU A 129 -6.62 11.04 -1.31
C LEU A 129 -5.87 11.05 -2.64
N CYS A 130 -6.52 11.33 -3.78
CA CYS A 130 -5.75 11.53 -5.01
C CYS A 130 -4.97 12.84 -4.96
N ALA A 131 -3.94 12.95 -5.81
CA ALA A 131 -3.09 14.14 -5.90
C ALA A 131 -3.48 15.07 -7.06
N GLU A 132 -4.64 14.85 -7.69
CA GLU A 132 -5.11 15.68 -8.81
C GLU A 132 -5.67 17.01 -8.29
N GLU A 133 -5.21 18.11 -8.85
CA GLU A 133 -5.61 19.48 -8.50
C GLU A 133 -7.07 19.77 -8.89
N ASP A 134 -7.58 19.10 -9.92
CA ASP A 134 -8.96 19.22 -10.40
C ASP A 134 -9.96 18.34 -9.61
N CYS A 135 -9.49 17.54 -8.65
CA CYS A 135 -10.35 16.59 -7.95
C CYS A 135 -11.19 17.30 -6.88
N LYS A 136 -12.43 17.65 -7.24
CA LYS A 136 -13.42 18.19 -6.29
C LYS A 136 -13.53 17.30 -5.05
N ARG A 137 -13.78 16.01 -5.19
CA ARG A 137 -13.93 15.07 -4.06
C ARG A 137 -12.79 15.16 -3.04
N CYS A 138 -11.54 15.10 -3.50
CA CYS A 138 -10.38 15.07 -2.60
C CYS A 138 -10.01 16.46 -2.08
N ASN A 139 -10.24 17.52 -2.87
CA ASN A 139 -9.90 18.88 -2.48
C ASN A 139 -10.99 19.53 -1.62
N THR A 140 -12.27 19.24 -1.84
CA THR A 140 -13.41 19.74 -1.05
C THR A 140 -13.81 18.78 0.08
N GLY A 141 -13.38 17.51 0.02
CA GLY A 141 -13.77 16.49 0.99
C GLY A 141 -15.22 16.04 0.85
N ASP A 142 -15.88 16.37 -0.26
CA ASP A 142 -17.24 15.92 -0.55
C ASP A 142 -17.25 14.46 -0.97
N MET A 143 -17.88 13.59 -0.20
CA MET A 143 -17.95 12.15 -0.49
C MET A 143 -18.94 11.78 -1.59
N ASN A 144 -19.77 12.73 -2.06
CA ASN A 144 -20.75 12.51 -3.12
C ASN A 144 -20.15 12.75 -4.51
N GLU A 145 -19.04 13.49 -4.60
CA GLU A 145 -18.34 13.76 -5.86
C GLU A 145 -17.46 12.56 -6.28
N PRO A 146 -17.32 12.26 -7.58
CA PRO A 146 -16.41 11.23 -8.06
C PRO A 146 -14.95 11.65 -7.88
N CYS A 147 -14.06 10.67 -7.67
CA CYS A 147 -12.63 10.92 -7.58
C CYS A 147 -12.00 10.89 -8.97
N THR A 148 -11.36 11.99 -9.40
CA THR A 148 -10.74 12.07 -10.72
C THR A 148 -9.41 11.30 -10.80
N GLY A 149 -8.72 11.13 -9.68
CA GLY A 149 -7.39 10.49 -9.62
C GLY A 149 -7.39 8.99 -9.30
N LYS A 150 -8.55 8.33 -9.35
CA LYS A 150 -8.69 6.87 -9.15
C LYS A 150 -9.70 6.34 -10.14
N THR A 151 -9.53 5.09 -10.55
CA THR A 151 -10.51 4.45 -11.42
C THR A 151 -11.78 4.09 -10.66
N GLU A 152 -12.87 3.97 -11.41
CA GLU A 152 -14.14 3.43 -10.96
C GLU A 152 -14.66 2.50 -12.06
N CYS A 153 -15.02 1.27 -11.69
CA CYS A 153 -15.49 0.27 -12.65
C CYS A 153 -16.99 0.44 -12.90
N THR A 154 -17.38 0.55 -14.16
CA THR A 154 -18.77 0.71 -14.60
C THR A 154 -19.60 -0.55 -14.43
N ALA A 155 -18.96 -1.72 -14.31
CA ALA A 155 -19.66 -2.98 -14.16
C ALA A 155 -19.97 -3.35 -12.71
N CYS A 156 -19.07 -3.06 -11.76
CA CYS A 156 -19.22 -3.51 -10.37
C CYS A 156 -19.30 -2.41 -9.32
N TYR A 157 -18.87 -1.18 -9.62
CA TYR A 157 -18.83 -0.06 -8.67
C TYR A 157 -18.23 -0.41 -7.30
N SER A 158 -17.36 -1.41 -7.25
CA SER A 158 -16.84 -2.01 -6.02
C SER A 158 -15.41 -1.59 -5.76
N SER A 159 -14.91 -1.91 -4.57
CA SER A 159 -13.49 -1.68 -4.23
C SER A 159 -12.51 -2.42 -5.15
N ASN A 160 -12.94 -3.46 -5.87
CA ASN A 160 -12.13 -4.14 -6.89
C ASN A 160 -11.89 -3.27 -8.13
N GLY A 161 -12.81 -2.34 -8.41
CA GLY A 161 -12.74 -1.41 -9.53
C GLY A 161 -11.86 -0.19 -9.28
N ILE A 162 -11.34 -0.03 -8.06
CA ILE A 162 -10.61 1.16 -7.65
C ILE A 162 -9.11 0.91 -7.73
N LEU A 163 -8.45 1.53 -8.70
CA LEU A 163 -7.00 1.52 -8.87
C LEU A 163 -6.47 2.95 -8.82
N CYS A 164 -5.36 3.14 -8.11
CA CYS A 164 -4.62 4.40 -8.22
C CYS A 164 -3.82 4.43 -9.53
N ARG A 165 -3.56 5.64 -10.02
CA ARG A 165 -2.75 5.94 -11.22
C ARG A 165 -1.51 5.05 -11.38
N ALA A 166 -0.68 4.97 -10.35
CA ALA A 166 0.55 4.17 -10.39
C ALA A 166 0.28 2.66 -10.52
N CYS A 167 -0.72 2.12 -9.82
CA CYS A 167 -1.04 0.70 -9.90
C CYS A 167 -1.68 0.36 -11.25
N LEU A 168 -2.56 1.21 -11.77
CA LEU A 168 -3.16 1.02 -13.09
C LEU A 168 -2.07 0.96 -14.17
N LYS A 169 -1.20 1.98 -14.22
CA LYS A 169 -0.11 2.06 -15.20
C LYS A 169 0.88 0.91 -15.07
N ILE A 170 1.40 0.65 -13.87
CA ILE A 170 2.46 -0.34 -13.69
C ILE A 170 1.94 -1.79 -13.81
N ARG A 171 0.74 -2.08 -13.28
CA ARG A 171 0.23 -3.46 -13.23
C ARG A 171 -0.56 -3.86 -14.46
N TYR A 172 -1.22 -2.91 -15.12
CA TYR A 172 -2.07 -3.20 -16.27
C TYR A 172 -1.59 -2.49 -17.55
N GLY A 173 -0.78 -1.44 -17.45
CA GLY A 173 -0.28 -0.71 -18.63
C GLY A 173 -1.27 0.33 -19.13
N GLU A 174 -2.32 0.61 -18.36
CA GLU A 174 -3.36 1.57 -18.75
C GLU A 174 -3.08 2.94 -18.11
N ASP A 175 -3.31 4.00 -18.87
CA ASP A 175 -3.18 5.38 -18.39
C ASP A 175 -4.53 5.89 -17.86
N LEU A 176 -4.48 6.52 -16.68
CA LEU A 176 -5.68 6.97 -15.97
C LEU A 176 -6.46 8.02 -16.76
N GLU A 177 -5.76 8.88 -17.51
CA GLU A 177 -6.34 9.91 -18.38
C GLU A 177 -7.21 9.30 -19.48
N VAL A 178 -6.77 8.17 -20.05
CA VAL A 178 -7.52 7.44 -21.08
C VAL A 178 -8.71 6.75 -20.44
N VAL A 179 -8.49 6.04 -19.33
CA VAL A 179 -9.54 5.36 -18.57
C VAL A 179 -10.63 6.31 -18.11
N ARG A 180 -10.28 7.52 -17.66
CA ARG A 180 -11.26 8.54 -17.23
C ARG A 180 -12.16 9.01 -18.37
N LYS A 181 -11.68 9.00 -19.61
CA LYS A 181 -12.48 9.35 -20.79
C LYS A 181 -13.37 8.19 -21.24
N MET A 182 -12.98 6.96 -20.95
CA MET A 182 -13.76 5.76 -21.27
C MET A 182 -14.90 5.55 -20.28
N LYS A 183 -16.13 5.84 -20.70
CA LYS A 183 -17.34 5.70 -19.87
C LYS A 183 -17.74 4.25 -19.60
N ASP A 184 -17.16 3.30 -20.30
CA ASP A 184 -17.45 1.87 -20.26
C ASP A 184 -16.27 1.06 -19.69
N TRP A 185 -15.28 1.73 -19.07
CA TRP A 185 -14.13 1.04 -18.51
C TRP A 185 -14.52 0.01 -17.45
N MET A 186 -14.03 -1.21 -17.66
CA MET A 186 -14.22 -2.33 -16.75
C MET A 186 -12.90 -2.69 -16.08
N CYS A 187 -12.97 -2.96 -14.77
CA CYS A 187 -11.77 -3.37 -14.05
C CYS A 187 -11.32 -4.78 -14.45
N PRO A 188 -10.04 -5.10 -14.21
CA PRO A 188 -9.48 -6.42 -14.51
C PRO A 188 -10.23 -7.59 -13.87
N HIS A 189 -10.90 -7.38 -12.72
CA HIS A 189 -11.75 -8.40 -12.10
C HIS A 189 -12.98 -8.71 -12.96
N CYS A 190 -13.68 -7.67 -13.42
CA CYS A 190 -14.90 -7.84 -14.21
C CYS A 190 -14.61 -8.31 -15.64
N ILE A 191 -13.51 -7.85 -16.25
CA ILE A 191 -13.06 -8.35 -17.57
C ILE A 191 -12.80 -9.85 -17.49
N GLU A 192 -12.13 -10.29 -16.42
CA GLU A 192 -11.84 -11.70 -16.19
C GLU A 192 -13.12 -12.52 -15.95
N GLU A 193 -14.04 -12.05 -15.09
CA GLU A 193 -15.31 -12.73 -14.81
C GLU A 193 -16.20 -12.87 -16.04
N LYS A 194 -16.23 -11.84 -16.89
CA LYS A 194 -17.01 -11.84 -18.14
C LYS A 194 -16.31 -12.59 -19.28
N GLY A 195 -15.04 -12.95 -19.12
CA GLY A 195 -14.27 -13.64 -20.17
C GLY A 195 -14.03 -12.81 -21.43
N ILE A 196 -14.12 -11.47 -21.36
CA ILE A 196 -14.04 -10.59 -22.54
C ILE A 196 -12.64 -10.64 -23.18
N ARG A 197 -11.60 -10.67 -22.33
CA ARG A 197 -10.20 -10.75 -22.76
C ARG A 197 -9.61 -12.04 -22.21
N PRO A 198 -9.31 -13.04 -23.06
CA PRO A 198 -8.74 -14.29 -22.59
C PRO A 198 -7.38 -14.01 -21.93
N TYR A 199 -7.13 -14.67 -20.80
CA TYR A 199 -5.92 -14.55 -19.98
C TYR A 199 -5.69 -13.18 -19.30
N TRP A 200 -6.57 -12.20 -19.50
CA TRP A 200 -6.51 -10.93 -18.77
C TRP A 200 -7.13 -11.09 -17.38
N ILE A 201 -6.27 -11.26 -16.38
CA ILE A 201 -6.69 -11.59 -15.01
C ILE A 201 -6.34 -10.47 -14.03
N CYS A 202 -7.08 -10.39 -12.92
CA CYS A 202 -6.66 -9.52 -11.83
C CYS A 202 -5.40 -10.08 -11.15
N ASN A 203 -4.28 -9.36 -11.24
CA ASN A 203 -2.99 -9.79 -10.71
C ASN A 203 -2.71 -9.37 -9.27
N SER A 204 -3.73 -8.92 -8.53
CA SER A 204 -3.56 -8.58 -7.11
C SER A 204 -3.19 -9.83 -6.31
N SER A 205 -2.33 -9.67 -5.30
CA SER A 205 -1.90 -10.80 -4.47
C SER A 205 -3.05 -11.47 -3.70
N LEU A 206 -4.19 -10.79 -3.53
CA LEU A 206 -5.39 -11.37 -2.94
C LEU A 206 -6.15 -12.21 -3.98
N CYS A 207 -6.34 -11.69 -5.19
CA CYS A 207 -7.03 -12.41 -6.26
C CYS A 207 -6.26 -13.65 -6.71
N LEU A 208 -4.94 -13.55 -6.88
CA LEU A 208 -4.10 -14.70 -7.26
C LEU A 208 -4.12 -15.82 -6.20
N ARG A 209 -4.07 -15.48 -4.91
CA ARG A 209 -4.19 -16.48 -3.83
C ARG A 209 -5.54 -17.19 -3.85
N ARG A 210 -6.64 -16.47 -4.09
CA ARG A 210 -7.98 -17.08 -4.22
C ARG A 210 -8.04 -18.05 -5.40
N LYS A 211 -7.31 -17.77 -6.48
CA LYS A 211 -7.16 -18.63 -7.67
C LYS A 211 -6.14 -19.76 -7.50
N LYS A 212 -5.57 -19.95 -6.29
CA LYS A 212 -4.49 -20.90 -6.01
C LYS A 212 -3.23 -20.70 -6.87
N MET A 213 -2.98 -19.47 -7.32
CA MET A 213 -1.76 -19.07 -8.02
C MET A 213 -0.80 -18.37 -7.07
N SER A 214 0.49 -18.45 -7.34
CA SER A 214 1.50 -17.71 -6.58
C SER A 214 1.33 -16.20 -6.83
N PRO A 215 1.39 -15.36 -5.77
CA PRO A 215 1.42 -13.91 -5.94
C PRO A 215 2.62 -13.47 -6.77
N THR A 216 2.45 -12.49 -7.65
CA THR A 216 3.53 -11.99 -8.52
C THR A 216 4.69 -11.31 -7.78
N GLY A 217 4.52 -10.93 -6.51
CA GLY A 217 5.49 -10.08 -5.82
C GLY A 217 5.77 -8.76 -6.55
N ILE A 218 7.03 -8.33 -6.57
CA ILE A 218 7.52 -7.15 -7.28
C ILE A 218 7.92 -7.52 -8.73
N ALA A 219 7.02 -8.17 -9.47
CA ALA A 219 7.22 -8.55 -10.88
C ALA A 219 7.36 -7.37 -11.87
N ILE A 220 7.44 -6.13 -11.38
CA ILE A 220 7.52 -4.92 -12.20
C ILE A 220 8.86 -4.88 -12.94
N TYR A 221 9.94 -5.19 -12.24
CA TYR A 221 11.29 -5.18 -12.81
C TYR A 221 11.43 -6.30 -13.85
N HIS A 222 11.03 -7.51 -13.49
CA HIS A 222 11.02 -8.66 -14.41
C HIS A 222 10.20 -8.40 -15.67
N ALA A 223 8.99 -7.85 -15.56
CA ALA A 223 8.17 -7.54 -16.73
C ALA A 223 8.87 -6.54 -17.66
N ARG A 224 9.54 -5.53 -17.11
CA ARG A 224 10.29 -4.53 -17.89
C ARG A 224 11.55 -5.10 -18.52
N GLU A 225 12.29 -5.93 -17.79
CA GLU A 225 13.49 -6.61 -18.29
C GLU A 225 13.17 -7.53 -19.47
N GLU A 226 12.02 -8.21 -19.43
CA GLU A 226 11.52 -9.04 -20.54
C GLU A 226 10.83 -8.22 -21.65
N GLY A 227 10.79 -6.89 -21.55
CA GLY A 227 10.24 -6.01 -22.60
C GLY A 227 8.72 -5.90 -22.61
N PHE A 228 8.02 -6.36 -21.56
CA PHE A 228 6.57 -6.18 -21.44
C PHE A 228 6.22 -4.79 -20.92
N GLU A 229 5.14 -4.23 -21.47
CA GLU A 229 4.60 -2.93 -21.06
C GLU A 229 4.10 -2.93 -19.61
N SER A 230 3.54 -4.05 -19.15
CA SER A 230 3.01 -4.17 -17.79
C SER A 230 3.05 -5.60 -17.27
N VAL A 231 2.86 -5.75 -15.95
CA VAL A 231 2.81 -7.07 -15.31
C VAL A 231 1.65 -7.93 -15.83
N ALA A 232 0.53 -7.31 -16.22
CA ALA A 232 -0.59 -8.04 -16.84
C ALA A 232 -0.20 -8.66 -18.18
N HIS A 233 0.57 -7.95 -19.01
CA HIS A 233 1.07 -8.48 -20.28
C HIS A 233 2.01 -9.67 -20.10
N LEU A 234 2.92 -9.59 -19.13
CA LEU A 234 3.77 -10.71 -18.73
C LEU A 234 2.92 -11.95 -18.33
N LEU A 235 1.94 -11.75 -17.46
CA LEU A 235 1.10 -12.86 -16.99
C LEU A 235 0.24 -13.47 -18.10
N MET A 236 -0.29 -12.64 -19.00
CA MET A 236 -1.01 -13.14 -20.17
C MET A 236 -0.14 -14.07 -21.01
N ASP A 237 1.11 -13.70 -21.28
CA ASP A 237 2.05 -14.54 -22.04
C ASP A 237 2.34 -15.86 -21.31
N GLN A 238 2.59 -15.81 -19.99
CA GLN A 238 2.81 -17.01 -19.18
C GLN A 238 1.60 -17.96 -19.17
N LEU A 239 0.38 -17.43 -19.17
CA LEU A 239 -0.84 -18.22 -19.17
C LEU A 239 -1.19 -18.80 -20.54
N LYS A 240 -0.77 -18.15 -21.63
CA LYS A 240 -0.90 -18.68 -23.00
C LYS A 240 0.02 -19.86 -23.25
N LYS A 241 1.18 -19.92 -22.59
CA LYS A 241 2.13 -21.03 -22.73
C LYS A 241 1.50 -22.32 -22.18
N PRO A 242 1.51 -23.43 -22.95
CA PRO A 242 1.01 -24.71 -22.46
C PRO A 242 1.81 -25.16 -21.24
N LYS A 243 1.14 -25.76 -20.26
CA LYS A 243 1.72 -26.18 -18.96
C LYS A 243 2.91 -27.18 -19.06
N HIS A 244 3.29 -27.62 -20.26
CA HIS A 244 4.40 -28.56 -20.53
C HIS A 244 5.80 -27.91 -20.50
N ARG A 245 5.99 -26.74 -19.87
CA ARG A 245 7.32 -26.10 -19.80
C ARG A 245 7.65 -25.41 -18.49
N LEU A 246 7.06 -25.88 -17.38
CA LEU A 246 7.40 -25.44 -16.02
C LEU A 246 7.85 -26.64 -15.17
N SER A 247 8.87 -27.35 -15.67
CA SER A 247 9.81 -28.04 -14.78
C SER A 247 10.61 -26.96 -14.04
N TRP A 248 10.33 -26.79 -12.75
CA TRP A 248 11.08 -25.89 -11.87
C TRP A 248 12.42 -26.49 -11.39
N HIS A 249 12.98 -27.47 -12.11
CA HIS A 249 14.15 -28.24 -11.65
C HIS A 249 15.48 -28.02 -12.39
N GLU A 250 15.59 -27.19 -13.43
CA GLU A 250 16.86 -27.02 -14.17
C GLU A 250 17.34 -25.57 -14.24
N ARG A 251 17.51 -24.93 -13.08
CA ARG A 251 18.30 -23.67 -12.97
C ARG A 251 19.34 -23.67 -11.84
N ARG A 252 19.71 -24.85 -11.35
CA ARG A 252 20.90 -25.08 -10.50
C ARG A 252 21.46 -26.48 -10.80
N ALA A 253 22.18 -26.59 -11.90
CA ALA A 253 23.23 -27.56 -12.12
C ALA A 253 24.39 -26.80 -12.78
#